data_AF-A0A959IU44-F1
#
_entry.id   AF-A0A959IU44-F1
#
_cell.length_a   1.000
_cell.length_b   1.000
_cell.length_c   1.000
_cell.angle_alpha   90.00
_cell.angle_beta   90.00
_cell.angle_gamma   90.00
#
_symmetry.space_group_name_H-M   'P 1'
#
loop_
_entity.id
_entity.type
_entity.pdbx_description
1 polymer ?
#
loop_
_entity_poly.entity_id
_entity_poly.type
_entity_poly.pdbx_seq_one_letter_code
_entity_poly.pdbx_strand_id
1 'polypeptide(L)'
;YGVTEGPFGPFPIASGNLTITLTDVFDGTCQLVNETVTAPATCSDLCVLSPPMIVATCDDAGTPFDSSDDTYSYTVEMAGLNTGATYSIGGDDSQSGLSYGVVEGPFGPFPVSGGDLTITLTDADDPACQILDEVVGAPAVCSADCQMVIDQIMATPCSGGLHDFSITVSYADEPTMDDIEINVNGAPNIFSSDGSGTQTFSVTGVNCGAPVMVTAQFVSAASCSDMLMYTPIVSPPSDPHGFIYCEETGQIITGGTISVVAPNMGTVVQILQDGSDGEYSFDVLAGPYGDFAITYTPPAGYSLSVAHLPGAGTLDLGTANGGADVTLGQDENLAGTFLDGFNPATYMADNPFYLSVNIEAGDPDLYSNNIPLSGCCVMEMPIITATCDNNGTTDPTDDVFFYRIQLPSNGNSGLSYSISGDDTQVGLAFDVLNGPF
;
A
#
# COMPACT_ATOMS: atom_id res chain seq x y z
N TYR A 1 17.43 -1.87 18.15
CA TYR A 1 16.67 -2.06 16.89
C TYR A 1 17.20 -3.25 16.10
N GLY A 2 16.33 -4.06 15.48
CA GLY A 2 16.71 -5.22 14.65
C GLY A 2 17.24 -6.45 15.40
N VAL A 3 17.32 -6.37 16.74
CA VAL A 3 17.71 -7.46 17.62
C VAL A 3 16.45 -7.99 18.30
N THR A 4 16.30 -9.31 18.30
CA THR A 4 15.24 -10.01 19.01
C THR A 4 15.66 -10.20 20.47
N GLU A 5 14.99 -9.52 21.39
CA GLU A 5 15.23 -9.66 22.83
C GLU A 5 14.41 -10.80 23.43
N GLY A 6 14.93 -11.39 24.52
CA GLY A 6 14.34 -12.54 25.21
C GLY A 6 15.10 -13.86 25.00
N PRO A 7 14.51 -15.01 25.41
CA PRO A 7 13.10 -15.18 25.75
C PRO A 7 12.76 -14.67 27.16
N PHE A 8 11.60 -14.03 27.30
CA PHE A 8 10.99 -13.66 28.57
C PHE A 8 10.01 -14.75 28.99
N GLY A 9 10.06 -15.16 30.26
CA GLY A 9 9.23 -16.24 30.81
C GLY A 9 10.01 -17.13 31.79
N PRO A 10 9.44 -18.27 32.19
CA PRO A 10 8.16 -18.82 31.74
C PRO A 10 6.94 -18.10 32.34
N PHE A 11 5.86 -18.01 31.58
CA PHE A 11 4.54 -17.52 32.02
C PHE A 11 3.49 -18.63 31.89
N PRO A 12 2.60 -18.85 32.89
CA PRO A 12 1.56 -19.87 32.76
C PRO A 12 0.57 -19.52 31.66
N ILE A 13 0.30 -20.45 30.73
CA ILE A 13 -0.73 -20.23 29.68
C ILE A 13 -2.11 -20.00 30.31
N ALA A 14 -2.39 -20.67 31.44
CA ALA A 14 -3.63 -20.50 32.20
C ALA A 14 -3.86 -19.07 32.73
N SER A 15 -2.83 -18.23 32.80
CA SER A 15 -2.96 -16.82 33.22
C SER A 15 -3.44 -15.89 32.10
N GLY A 16 -3.50 -16.37 30.85
CA GLY A 16 -3.93 -15.59 29.69
C GLY A 16 -2.87 -14.62 29.18
N ASN A 17 -3.32 -13.67 28.35
CA ASN A 17 -2.45 -12.66 27.72
C ASN A 17 -1.78 -11.75 28.74
N LEU A 18 -0.58 -11.25 28.44
CA LEU A 18 0.11 -10.24 29.23
C LEU A 18 -0.07 -8.86 28.62
N THR A 19 -0.06 -7.84 29.46
CA THR A 19 -0.04 -6.42 29.05
C THR A 19 1.32 -5.80 29.40
N ILE A 20 1.99 -5.20 28.42
CA ILE A 20 3.30 -4.54 28.60
C ILE A 20 3.27 -3.07 28.15
N THR A 21 4.24 -2.30 28.62
CA THR A 21 4.51 -0.92 28.21
C THR A 21 5.97 -0.78 27.86
N LEU A 22 6.24 -0.21 26.69
CA LEU A 22 7.58 0.16 26.23
C LEU A 22 7.76 1.67 26.45
N THR A 23 8.91 2.06 26.99
CA THR A 23 9.24 3.47 27.24
C THR A 23 10.66 3.75 26.78
N ASP A 24 10.83 4.79 25.96
CA ASP A 24 12.16 5.28 25.59
C ASP A 24 12.91 5.77 26.85
N VAL A 25 14.19 5.38 26.99
CA VAL A 25 14.96 5.69 28.21
C VAL A 25 15.48 7.12 28.25
N PHE A 26 15.51 7.83 27.12
CA PHE A 26 15.96 9.22 27.00
C PHE A 26 14.80 10.20 26.93
N ASP A 27 13.65 9.78 26.40
CA ASP A 27 12.39 10.51 26.41
C ASP A 27 11.28 9.71 27.09
N GLY A 28 11.10 9.95 28.39
CA GLY A 28 10.04 9.29 29.17
C GLY A 28 8.61 9.61 28.73
N THR A 29 8.40 10.57 27.82
CA THR A 29 7.10 10.87 27.20
C THR A 29 6.83 10.03 25.95
N CYS A 30 7.85 9.39 25.39
CA CYS A 30 7.71 8.48 24.26
C CYS A 30 7.44 7.05 24.76
N GLN A 31 6.16 6.66 24.72
CA GLN A 31 5.66 5.39 25.27
C GLN A 31 4.73 4.65 24.31
N LEU A 32 4.82 3.32 24.33
CA LEU A 32 3.84 2.42 23.71
C LEU A 32 3.19 1.64 24.85
N VAL A 33 1.93 1.97 25.13
CA VAL A 33 1.24 1.60 26.37
C VAL A 33 0.19 0.55 26.08
N ASN A 34 0.10 -0.47 26.94
CA ASN A 34 -0.86 -1.58 26.88
C ASN A 34 -0.69 -2.52 25.67
N GLU A 35 0.54 -2.77 25.26
CA GLU A 35 0.82 -3.79 24.24
C GLU A 35 0.48 -5.18 24.75
N THR A 36 -0.15 -5.99 23.90
CA THR A 36 -0.64 -7.32 24.28
C THR A 36 0.32 -8.41 23.82
N VAL A 37 0.80 -9.23 24.77
CA VAL A 37 1.44 -10.51 24.47
C VAL A 37 0.37 -11.59 24.52
N THR A 38 -0.02 -12.10 23.36
CA THR A 38 -1.04 -13.16 23.26
C THR A 38 -0.47 -14.49 23.78
N ALA A 39 -1.12 -15.09 24.77
CA ALA A 39 -0.77 -16.43 25.23
C ALA A 39 -1.10 -17.47 24.14
N PRO A 40 -0.20 -18.41 23.84
CA PRO A 40 -0.46 -19.47 22.87
C PRO A 40 -1.45 -20.52 23.43
N ALA A 41 -1.94 -21.41 22.57
CA ALA A 41 -2.68 -22.59 23.02
C ALA A 41 -1.77 -23.57 23.80
N THR A 42 -2.38 -24.39 24.66
CA THR A 42 -1.70 -25.50 25.37
C THR A 42 -1.12 -26.49 24.37
N CYS A 43 0.09 -26.99 24.63
CA CYS A 43 0.84 -27.91 23.79
C CYS A 43 0.86 -29.37 24.29
N SER A 44 0.12 -29.68 25.36
CA SER A 44 -0.10 -31.04 25.90
C SER A 44 -1.47 -31.65 25.49
N ASP A 45 -1.49 -32.82 24.82
CA ASP A 45 -2.64 -33.69 24.46
C ASP A 45 -3.78 -33.14 23.57
N LEU A 46 -3.49 -32.76 22.32
CA LEU A 46 -4.53 -32.59 21.29
C LEU A 46 -4.23 -33.47 20.06
N CYS A 47 -5.27 -34.12 19.51
CA CYS A 47 -5.23 -34.52 18.10
C CYS A 47 -5.15 -33.22 17.32
N VAL A 48 -4.02 -33.03 16.63
CA VAL A 48 -3.74 -31.80 15.88
C VAL A 48 -3.58 -32.18 14.44
N LEU A 49 -4.54 -31.74 13.62
CA LEU A 49 -4.39 -31.75 12.17
C LEU A 49 -3.49 -30.56 11.80
N SER A 50 -2.45 -30.83 11.02
CA SER A 50 -1.66 -29.77 10.40
C SER A 50 -2.45 -29.17 9.24
N PRO A 51 -2.26 -27.87 8.92
CA PRO A 51 -2.83 -27.29 7.72
C PRO A 51 -2.52 -28.16 6.48
N PRO A 52 -3.51 -28.51 5.67
CA PRO A 52 -3.29 -29.36 4.51
C PRO A 52 -2.51 -28.63 3.43
N MET A 53 -1.75 -29.36 2.62
CA MET A 53 -1.26 -28.85 1.34
C MET A 53 -2.27 -29.18 0.27
N ILE A 54 -3.00 -28.16 -0.19
CA ILE A 54 -3.98 -28.27 -1.28
C ILE A 54 -3.36 -27.66 -2.54
N VAL A 55 -3.44 -28.38 -3.66
CA VAL A 55 -2.99 -27.90 -4.97
C VAL A 55 -4.13 -28.08 -5.96
N ALA A 56 -4.66 -26.96 -6.45
CA ALA A 56 -5.66 -26.95 -7.51
C ALA A 56 -4.99 -26.76 -8.88
N THR A 57 -5.44 -27.53 -9.87
CA THR A 57 -4.98 -27.49 -11.26
C THR A 57 -6.17 -27.17 -12.16
N CYS A 58 -6.06 -26.11 -12.96
CA CYS A 58 -7.06 -25.70 -13.95
C CYS A 58 -6.91 -26.47 -15.27
N ASP A 59 -8.03 -26.70 -15.95
CA ASP A 59 -8.18 -27.30 -17.27
C ASP A 59 -9.07 -26.37 -18.12
N ASP A 60 -8.53 -25.89 -19.25
CA ASP A 60 -9.16 -24.95 -20.18
C ASP A 60 -10.18 -25.61 -21.09
N ALA A 61 -10.48 -26.90 -20.91
CA ALA A 61 -11.37 -27.68 -21.78
C ALA A 61 -11.00 -27.65 -23.30
N GLY A 62 -9.77 -27.22 -23.63
CA GLY A 62 -9.31 -26.98 -25.00
C GLY A 62 -9.78 -25.67 -25.64
N THR A 63 -10.30 -24.72 -24.86
CA THR A 63 -10.85 -23.43 -25.29
C THR A 63 -10.03 -22.26 -24.69
N PRO A 64 -8.86 -21.92 -25.25
CA PRO A 64 -7.87 -21.04 -24.61
C PRO A 64 -8.30 -19.58 -24.32
N PHE A 65 -9.48 -19.17 -24.79
CA PHE A 65 -10.02 -17.81 -24.66
C PHE A 65 -11.49 -17.79 -24.20
N ASP A 66 -12.02 -18.94 -23.77
CA ASP A 66 -13.38 -19.03 -23.24
C ASP A 66 -13.32 -19.44 -21.77
N SER A 67 -13.12 -18.45 -20.88
CA SER A 67 -13.09 -18.73 -19.44
C SER A 67 -14.42 -19.23 -18.86
N SER A 68 -15.49 -19.33 -19.67
CA SER A 68 -16.79 -19.79 -19.20
C SER A 68 -16.88 -21.32 -19.03
N ASP A 69 -15.99 -22.08 -19.67
CA ASP A 69 -15.94 -23.54 -19.55
C ASP A 69 -14.71 -24.10 -18.81
N ASP A 70 -13.86 -23.21 -18.27
CA ASP A 70 -12.75 -23.59 -17.40
C ASP A 70 -13.22 -24.40 -16.18
N THR A 71 -12.52 -25.52 -15.95
CA THR A 71 -12.71 -26.36 -14.76
C THR A 71 -11.42 -26.54 -13.98
N TYR A 72 -11.49 -27.02 -12.75
CA TYR A 72 -10.32 -27.37 -11.96
C TYR A 72 -10.50 -28.68 -11.21
N SER A 73 -9.38 -29.32 -10.91
CA SER A 73 -9.30 -30.47 -9.99
C SER A 73 -8.25 -30.18 -8.92
N TYR A 74 -8.39 -30.76 -7.73
CA TYR A 74 -7.45 -30.52 -6.63
C TYR A 74 -6.87 -31.82 -6.07
N THR A 75 -5.64 -31.74 -5.59
CA THR A 75 -5.01 -32.76 -4.74
C THR A 75 -4.82 -32.23 -3.33
N VAL A 76 -4.85 -33.10 -2.34
CA VAL A 76 -4.65 -32.74 -0.93
C VAL A 76 -3.67 -33.68 -0.27
N GLU A 77 -2.70 -33.14 0.46
CA GLU A 77 -1.84 -33.87 1.38
C GLU A 77 -2.08 -33.35 2.79
N MET A 78 -2.44 -34.25 3.70
CA MET A 78 -2.70 -33.93 5.09
C MET A 78 -1.73 -34.65 6.01
N ALA A 79 -1.25 -33.95 7.04
CA ALA A 79 -0.50 -34.53 8.14
C ALA A 79 -1.17 -34.18 9.47
N GLY A 80 -0.83 -34.91 10.53
CA GLY A 80 -1.27 -34.59 11.87
C GLY A 80 -0.48 -35.34 12.92
N LEU A 81 -0.69 -34.96 14.18
CA LEU A 81 -0.14 -35.62 15.36
C LEU A 81 -1.27 -36.23 16.17
N ASN A 82 -1.02 -37.45 16.68
CA ASN A 82 -2.00 -38.21 17.45
C ASN A 82 -3.32 -38.45 16.68
N THR A 83 -3.24 -38.63 15.36
CA THR A 83 -4.37 -38.94 14.47
C THR A 83 -4.70 -40.43 14.43
N GLY A 84 -5.88 -40.76 13.92
CA GLY A 84 -6.24 -42.09 13.47
C GLY A 84 -5.47 -42.52 12.21
N ALA A 85 -5.87 -43.64 11.61
CA ALA A 85 -5.22 -44.18 10.41
C ALA A 85 -5.58 -43.43 9.12
N THR A 86 -6.77 -42.82 9.09
CA THR A 86 -7.33 -42.17 7.90
C THR A 86 -8.15 -40.94 8.27
N TYR A 87 -8.44 -40.09 7.29
CA TYR A 87 -9.38 -38.98 7.40
C TYR A 87 -10.45 -39.02 6.31
N SER A 88 -11.39 -38.09 6.40
CA SER A 88 -12.47 -37.87 5.42
C SER A 88 -12.57 -36.40 5.04
N ILE A 89 -13.11 -36.15 3.85
CA ILE A 89 -13.46 -34.83 3.33
C ILE A 89 -14.99 -34.78 3.25
N GLY A 90 -15.59 -33.73 3.79
CA GLY A 90 -17.01 -33.40 3.62
C GLY A 90 -17.21 -31.94 3.19
N GLY A 91 -18.45 -31.51 3.02
CA GLY A 91 -18.78 -30.16 2.55
C GLY A 91 -19.15 -30.17 1.07
N ASP A 92 -18.51 -29.29 0.29
CA ASP A 92 -18.73 -29.18 -1.16
C ASP A 92 -18.16 -30.36 -1.98
N ASP A 93 -17.27 -31.16 -1.37
CA ASP A 93 -16.83 -32.47 -1.85
C ASP A 93 -17.00 -33.53 -0.74
N SER A 94 -16.99 -34.81 -1.10
CA SER A 94 -17.19 -35.93 -0.16
C SER A 94 -16.27 -37.11 -0.49
N GLN A 95 -15.23 -37.30 0.31
CA GLN A 95 -14.26 -38.41 0.21
C GLN A 95 -14.07 -39.09 1.57
N SER A 96 -13.70 -40.38 1.58
CA SER A 96 -13.51 -41.13 2.84
C SER A 96 -12.39 -42.15 2.74
N GLY A 97 -11.69 -42.39 3.85
CA GLY A 97 -10.64 -43.41 3.91
C GLY A 97 -9.31 -42.95 3.31
N LEU A 98 -9.06 -41.64 3.34
CA LEU A 98 -7.84 -41.01 2.85
C LEU A 98 -6.71 -41.19 3.86
N SER A 99 -5.49 -41.44 3.39
CA SER A 99 -4.35 -41.70 4.27
C SER A 99 -3.59 -40.41 4.60
N TYR A 100 -3.08 -40.31 5.83
CA TYR A 100 -2.19 -39.22 6.21
C TYR A 100 -0.79 -39.36 5.59
N GLY A 101 -0.14 -38.25 5.28
CA GLY A 101 1.25 -38.17 4.81
C GLY A 101 1.47 -38.60 3.35
N VAL A 102 0.41 -38.60 2.54
CA VAL A 102 0.45 -38.86 1.09
C VAL A 102 -0.47 -37.90 0.36
N VAL A 103 -0.18 -37.67 -0.93
CA VAL A 103 -1.03 -36.86 -1.82
C VAL A 103 -2.21 -37.69 -2.30
N GLU A 104 -3.43 -37.22 -2.01
CA GLU A 104 -4.70 -37.81 -2.43
C GLU A 104 -5.36 -36.98 -3.55
N GLY A 105 -6.11 -37.65 -4.43
CA GLY A 105 -6.75 -37.04 -5.62
C GLY A 105 -6.13 -37.47 -6.97
N PRO A 106 -6.35 -36.71 -8.07
CA PRO A 106 -7.11 -35.46 -8.13
C PRO A 106 -8.62 -35.66 -7.97
N PHE A 107 -9.27 -34.74 -7.25
CA PHE A 107 -10.73 -34.69 -7.10
C PHE A 107 -11.30 -33.58 -7.99
N GLY A 108 -12.39 -33.87 -8.71
CA GLY A 108 -13.00 -32.97 -9.69
C GLY A 108 -13.53 -33.69 -10.94
N PRO A 109 -13.81 -32.96 -12.04
CA PRO A 109 -13.65 -31.51 -12.21
C PRO A 109 -14.76 -30.68 -11.56
N PHE A 110 -14.40 -29.48 -11.07
CA PHE A 110 -15.30 -28.44 -10.57
C PHE A 110 -15.21 -27.21 -11.47
N PRO A 111 -16.31 -26.47 -11.70
CA PRO A 111 -16.26 -25.27 -12.54
C PRO A 111 -15.49 -24.14 -11.84
N VAL A 112 -14.55 -23.48 -12.54
CA VAL A 112 -13.85 -22.29 -12.00
C VAL A 112 -14.86 -21.18 -11.69
N SER A 113 -15.90 -21.04 -12.54
CA SER A 113 -17.03 -20.13 -12.31
C SER A 113 -17.89 -20.47 -11.08
N GLY A 114 -17.74 -21.67 -10.51
CA GLY A 114 -18.36 -22.06 -9.24
C GLY A 114 -17.68 -21.45 -8.01
N GLY A 115 -16.47 -20.90 -8.16
CA GLY A 115 -15.67 -20.36 -7.07
C GLY A 115 -15.04 -21.43 -6.18
N ASP A 116 -14.55 -20.97 -5.03
CA ASP A 116 -13.87 -21.80 -4.04
C ASP A 116 -14.79 -22.88 -3.46
N LEU A 117 -14.24 -24.05 -3.16
CA LEU A 117 -14.95 -25.07 -2.37
C LEU A 117 -14.67 -24.85 -0.89
N THR A 118 -15.70 -25.06 -0.08
CA THR A 118 -15.59 -25.14 1.38
C THR A 118 -15.66 -26.61 1.80
N ILE A 119 -14.54 -27.15 2.28
CA ILE A 119 -14.43 -28.53 2.72
C ILE A 119 -14.19 -28.63 4.23
N THR A 120 -14.62 -29.73 4.81
CA THR A 120 -14.33 -30.11 6.19
C THR A 120 -13.48 -31.36 6.17
N LEU A 121 -12.35 -31.33 6.87
CA LEU A 121 -11.47 -32.48 6.98
C LEU A 121 -11.58 -33.04 8.39
N THR A 122 -11.97 -34.31 8.52
CA THR A 122 -12.25 -34.95 9.81
C THR A 122 -11.47 -36.24 9.96
N ASP A 123 -10.80 -36.41 11.10
CA ASP A 123 -10.18 -37.68 11.46
C ASP A 123 -11.23 -38.80 11.56
N ALA A 124 -10.92 -39.98 11.03
CA ALA A 124 -11.90 -41.07 10.95
C ALA A 124 -12.21 -41.71 12.32
N ASP A 125 -11.26 -41.67 13.26
CA ASP A 125 -11.39 -42.29 14.58
C ASP A 125 -11.81 -41.28 15.66
N ASP A 126 -11.54 -39.98 15.46
CA ASP A 126 -11.96 -38.87 16.33
C ASP A 126 -12.77 -37.80 15.58
N PRO A 127 -14.12 -37.86 15.61
CA PRO A 127 -14.99 -36.85 14.98
C PRO A 127 -14.86 -35.43 15.53
N ALA A 128 -14.22 -35.23 16.70
CA ALA A 128 -13.95 -33.90 17.24
C ALA A 128 -12.64 -33.30 16.67
N CYS A 129 -11.77 -34.12 16.07
CA CYS A 129 -10.53 -33.70 15.44
C CYS A 129 -10.80 -33.34 13.97
N GLN A 130 -11.04 -32.06 13.71
CA GLN A 130 -11.43 -31.58 12.39
C GLN A 130 -10.86 -30.20 12.07
N ILE A 131 -10.60 -29.97 10.79
CA ILE A 131 -10.45 -28.64 10.20
C ILE A 131 -11.77 -28.32 9.51
N LEU A 132 -12.46 -27.27 9.99
CA LEU A 132 -13.71 -26.79 9.44
C LEU A 132 -13.45 -25.69 8.42
N ASP A 133 -14.34 -25.60 7.44
CA ASP A 133 -14.37 -24.53 6.45
C ASP A 133 -13.02 -24.27 5.75
N GLU A 134 -12.25 -25.35 5.52
CA GLU A 134 -11.01 -25.26 4.76
C GLU A 134 -11.33 -24.94 3.31
N VAL A 135 -10.60 -23.98 2.75
CA VAL A 135 -10.89 -23.44 1.42
C VAL A 135 -10.02 -24.15 0.38
N VAL A 136 -10.65 -24.87 -0.54
CA VAL A 136 -10.01 -25.21 -1.81
C VAL A 136 -10.19 -24.00 -2.72
N GLY A 137 -9.18 -23.14 -2.76
CA GLY A 137 -9.19 -21.96 -3.61
C GLY A 137 -9.37 -22.38 -5.07
N ALA A 138 -10.41 -21.88 -5.73
CA ALA A 138 -10.51 -21.99 -7.17
C ALA A 138 -9.27 -21.32 -7.78
N PRO A 139 -8.56 -21.99 -8.69
CA PRO A 139 -7.48 -21.34 -9.39
C PRO A 139 -8.03 -20.19 -10.23
N ALA A 140 -7.15 -19.27 -10.62
CA ALA A 140 -7.48 -18.38 -11.72
C ALA A 140 -7.91 -19.20 -12.95
N VAL A 141 -8.77 -18.60 -13.77
CA VAL A 141 -9.06 -19.10 -15.11
C VAL A 141 -7.74 -19.39 -15.83
N CYS A 142 -7.67 -20.53 -16.50
CA CYS A 142 -6.52 -20.95 -17.29
C CYS A 142 -6.74 -20.75 -18.79
N SER A 143 -7.97 -20.40 -19.19
CA SER A 143 -8.19 -19.56 -20.35
C SER A 143 -7.57 -18.19 -20.13
N ALA A 144 -6.78 -17.71 -21.10
CA ALA A 144 -6.17 -16.39 -20.99
C ALA A 144 -7.25 -15.30 -21.07
N ASP A 145 -7.20 -14.35 -20.13
CA ASP A 145 -7.92 -13.08 -20.28
C ASP A 145 -7.29 -12.35 -21.46
N CYS A 146 -8.08 -12.00 -22.48
CA CYS A 146 -7.51 -11.25 -23.58
C CYS A 146 -7.10 -9.84 -23.11
N GLN A 147 -5.78 -9.60 -23.09
CA GLN A 147 -5.21 -8.33 -22.64
C GLN A 147 -4.97 -7.43 -23.84
N MET A 148 -5.72 -6.33 -23.91
CA MET A 148 -5.46 -5.22 -24.82
C MET A 148 -5.65 -3.93 -24.05
N VAL A 149 -4.66 -3.03 -24.10
CA VAL A 149 -4.67 -1.76 -23.38
C VAL A 149 -4.06 -0.67 -24.26
N ILE A 150 -4.76 0.46 -24.39
CA ILE A 150 -4.24 1.68 -25.00
C ILE A 150 -3.40 2.40 -23.93
N ASP A 151 -2.09 2.17 -23.93
CA ASP A 151 -1.16 2.74 -22.94
C ASP A 151 -1.09 4.27 -23.03
N GLN A 152 -1.05 4.79 -24.25
CA GLN A 152 -0.79 6.20 -24.47
C GLN A 152 -1.36 6.69 -25.80
N ILE A 153 -1.88 7.92 -25.77
CA ILE A 153 -2.28 8.67 -26.97
C ILE A 153 -1.48 9.98 -26.97
N MET A 154 -0.58 10.14 -27.94
CA MET A 154 0.09 11.40 -28.24
C MET A 154 -0.52 12.03 -29.49
N ALA A 155 -0.75 13.34 -29.46
CA ALA A 155 -1.23 14.08 -30.61
C ALA A 155 -0.21 15.15 -31.02
N THR A 156 -0.04 15.37 -32.32
CA THR A 156 0.66 16.56 -32.81
C THR A 156 -0.14 17.84 -32.53
N PRO A 157 0.51 19.01 -32.47
CA PRO A 157 -0.22 20.27 -32.36
C PRO A 157 -1.20 20.43 -33.52
N CYS A 158 -2.41 20.90 -33.23
CA CYS A 158 -3.39 21.17 -34.26
C CYS A 158 -2.85 22.18 -35.28
N SER A 159 -2.71 21.76 -36.54
CA SER A 159 -2.22 22.59 -37.64
C SER A 159 -3.15 22.46 -38.83
N GLY A 160 -3.69 23.59 -39.31
CA GLY A 160 -4.64 23.58 -40.43
C GLY A 160 -5.97 22.86 -40.15
N GLY A 161 -6.33 22.68 -38.87
CA GLY A 161 -7.55 21.97 -38.45
C GLY A 161 -7.39 20.46 -38.32
N LEU A 162 -6.17 19.92 -38.52
CA LEU A 162 -5.85 18.51 -38.39
C LEU A 162 -4.73 18.28 -37.36
N HIS A 163 -4.70 17.09 -36.77
CA HIS A 163 -3.55 16.54 -36.04
C HIS A 163 -3.36 15.05 -36.37
N ASP A 164 -2.18 14.54 -36.03
CA ASP A 164 -1.82 13.14 -36.17
C ASP A 164 -1.69 12.53 -34.76
N PHE A 165 -2.17 11.29 -34.62
CA PHE A 165 -2.07 10.51 -33.40
C PHE A 165 -0.99 9.45 -33.49
N SER A 166 -0.22 9.33 -32.41
CA SER A 166 0.64 8.19 -32.10
C SER A 166 0.01 7.47 -30.90
N ILE A 167 -0.48 6.26 -31.15
CA ILE A 167 -1.26 5.47 -30.18
C ILE A 167 -0.43 4.23 -29.85
N THR A 168 -0.03 4.07 -28.60
CA THR A 168 0.69 2.88 -28.14
C THR A 168 -0.32 1.94 -27.50
N VAL A 169 -0.31 0.68 -27.92
CA VAL A 169 -1.17 -0.38 -27.40
C VAL A 169 -0.28 -1.52 -26.93
N SER A 170 -0.48 -1.96 -25.70
CA SER A 170 0.06 -3.20 -25.17
C SER A 170 -0.97 -4.31 -25.28
N TYR A 171 -0.51 -5.48 -25.69
CA TYR A 171 -1.35 -6.64 -25.91
C TYR A 171 -0.59 -7.93 -25.57
N ALA A 172 -1.29 -8.93 -25.06
CA ALA A 172 -0.73 -10.25 -24.79
C ALA A 172 -1.64 -11.34 -25.36
N ASP A 173 -1.08 -12.54 -25.51
CA ASP A 173 -1.82 -13.74 -25.90
C ASP A 173 -2.60 -13.60 -27.23
N GLU A 174 -1.95 -12.97 -28.21
CA GLU A 174 -2.41 -12.79 -29.59
C GLU A 174 -3.06 -14.06 -30.17
N PRO A 175 -4.33 -14.00 -30.62
CA PRO A 175 -4.89 -15.06 -31.47
C PRO A 175 -3.96 -15.21 -32.67
N THR A 176 -3.49 -16.43 -32.95
CA THR A 176 -2.37 -16.68 -33.86
C THR A 176 -2.44 -15.85 -35.17
N MET A 177 -1.63 -14.79 -35.25
CA MET A 177 -1.51 -13.85 -36.38
C MET A 177 -2.79 -13.09 -36.77
N ASP A 178 -3.48 -12.48 -35.81
CA ASP A 178 -4.59 -11.57 -36.09
C ASP A 178 -4.13 -10.12 -36.35
N ASP A 179 -4.94 -9.35 -37.07
CA ASP A 179 -4.72 -7.91 -37.24
C ASP A 179 -5.38 -7.13 -36.08
N ILE A 180 -4.84 -5.97 -35.75
CA ILE A 180 -5.36 -5.02 -34.76
C ILE A 180 -6.10 -3.89 -35.49
N GLU A 181 -7.35 -3.62 -35.08
CA GLU A 181 -8.13 -2.48 -35.53
C GLU A 181 -8.04 -1.32 -34.51
N ILE A 182 -7.52 -0.18 -34.95
CA ILE A 182 -7.58 1.10 -34.24
C ILE A 182 -8.67 1.96 -34.85
N ASN A 183 -9.76 2.13 -34.11
CA ASN A 183 -10.87 2.98 -34.52
C ASN A 183 -10.75 4.36 -33.88
N VAL A 184 -10.73 5.41 -34.69
CA VAL A 184 -10.69 6.80 -34.22
C VAL A 184 -11.96 7.51 -34.66
N ASN A 185 -12.81 7.89 -33.70
CA ASN A 185 -14.10 8.56 -33.95
C ASN A 185 -15.01 7.83 -34.97
N GLY A 186 -15.02 6.50 -34.94
CA GLY A 186 -15.81 5.67 -35.87
C GLY A 186 -15.12 5.33 -37.19
N ALA A 187 -13.88 5.80 -37.42
CA ALA A 187 -13.07 5.47 -38.59
C ALA A 187 -12.07 4.34 -38.27
N PRO A 188 -12.29 3.10 -38.78
CA PRO A 188 -11.41 1.96 -38.49
C PRO A 188 -10.10 2.03 -39.30
N ASN A 189 -8.99 1.66 -38.66
CA ASN A 189 -7.68 1.50 -39.28
C ASN A 189 -7.12 0.14 -38.87
N ILE A 190 -6.79 -0.72 -39.84
CA ILE A 190 -6.32 -2.09 -39.57
C ILE A 190 -4.82 -2.16 -39.77
N PHE A 191 -4.13 -2.78 -38.81
CA PHE A 191 -2.69 -2.96 -38.79
C PHE A 191 -2.34 -4.40 -38.45
N SER A 192 -1.29 -4.94 -39.03
CA SER A 192 -0.81 -6.26 -38.63
C SER A 192 -0.07 -6.18 -37.31
N SER A 193 -0.41 -7.07 -36.37
CA SER A 193 0.36 -7.20 -35.13
C SER A 193 1.78 -7.65 -35.47
N ASP A 194 2.78 -7.09 -34.77
CA ASP A 194 4.17 -7.49 -34.95
C ASP A 194 4.60 -8.57 -33.94
N GLY A 195 3.66 -9.02 -33.10
CA GLY A 195 3.89 -10.02 -32.06
C GLY A 195 4.84 -9.56 -30.96
N SER A 196 5.15 -8.26 -30.88
CA SER A 196 6.07 -7.72 -29.86
C SER A 196 5.43 -7.61 -28.47
N GLY A 197 4.10 -7.67 -28.40
CA GLY A 197 3.32 -7.44 -27.19
C GLY A 197 3.07 -5.96 -26.87
N THR A 198 3.72 -5.03 -27.58
CA THR A 198 3.42 -3.59 -27.49
C THR A 198 3.76 -2.92 -28.82
N GLN A 199 2.77 -2.30 -29.47
CA GLN A 199 2.95 -1.66 -30.77
C GLN A 199 2.42 -0.22 -30.78
N THR A 200 3.11 0.65 -31.52
CA THR A 200 2.68 2.03 -31.74
C THR A 200 2.11 2.22 -33.14
N PHE A 201 0.88 2.71 -33.21
CA PHE A 201 0.14 2.98 -34.43
C PHE A 201 0.10 4.47 -34.74
N SER A 202 0.15 4.80 -36.03
CA SER A 202 0.05 6.18 -36.51
C SER A 202 -1.27 6.38 -37.26
N VAL A 203 -2.14 7.26 -36.75
CA VAL A 203 -3.38 7.67 -37.42
C VAL A 203 -3.26 9.14 -37.79
N THR A 204 -3.24 9.45 -39.08
CA THR A 204 -2.97 10.81 -39.58
C THR A 204 -4.24 11.53 -40.03
N GLY A 205 -4.23 12.87 -39.95
CA GLY A 205 -5.29 13.71 -40.50
C GLY A 205 -6.62 13.67 -39.75
N VAL A 206 -6.59 13.63 -38.41
CA VAL A 206 -7.79 13.67 -37.58
C VAL A 206 -8.21 15.13 -37.30
N ASN A 207 -9.51 15.43 -37.31
CA ASN A 207 -10.01 16.81 -37.12
C ASN A 207 -9.84 17.30 -35.68
N CYS A 208 -9.37 18.54 -35.53
CA CYS A 208 -9.29 19.19 -34.22
C CYS A 208 -10.68 19.64 -33.73
N GLY A 209 -10.94 19.54 -32.42
CA GLY A 209 -12.03 20.28 -31.75
C GLY A 209 -13.16 19.47 -31.10
N ALA A 210 -13.00 18.16 -30.92
CA ALA A 210 -13.88 17.34 -30.08
C ALA A 210 -13.02 16.39 -29.22
N PRO A 211 -13.54 15.88 -28.08
CA PRO A 211 -12.92 14.71 -27.45
C PRO A 211 -12.81 13.59 -28.48
N VAL A 212 -11.63 12.98 -28.57
CA VAL A 212 -11.37 11.91 -29.53
C VAL A 212 -11.57 10.58 -28.82
N MET A 213 -12.47 9.77 -29.35
CA MET A 213 -12.67 8.40 -28.91
C MET A 213 -11.77 7.48 -29.72
N VAL A 214 -10.89 6.77 -29.04
CA VAL A 214 -10.04 5.73 -29.63
C VAL A 214 -10.47 4.38 -29.08
N THR A 215 -10.71 3.41 -29.96
CA THR A 215 -10.82 2.00 -29.55
C THR A 215 -9.73 1.18 -30.24
N ALA A 216 -9.19 0.20 -29.53
CA ALA A 216 -8.33 -0.84 -30.07
C ALA A 216 -9.06 -2.17 -29.92
N GLN A 217 -9.01 -3.06 -30.93
CA GLN A 217 -9.55 -4.42 -30.82
C GLN A 217 -8.82 -5.39 -31.76
N PHE A 218 -8.85 -6.68 -31.45
CA PHE A 218 -8.49 -7.74 -32.42
C PHE A 218 -9.59 -7.92 -33.47
N VAL A 219 -9.22 -8.08 -34.74
CA VAL A 219 -10.18 -8.20 -35.84
C VAL A 219 -11.01 -9.50 -35.76
N SER A 220 -10.38 -10.61 -35.38
CA SER A 220 -11.03 -11.92 -35.21
C SER A 220 -11.64 -12.14 -33.81
N ALA A 221 -11.27 -11.30 -32.84
CA ALA A 221 -11.73 -11.36 -31.45
C ALA A 221 -12.15 -9.98 -30.94
N ALA A 222 -13.22 -9.41 -31.51
CA ALA A 222 -13.69 -8.05 -31.19
C ALA A 222 -14.14 -7.85 -29.73
N SER A 223 -14.32 -8.93 -28.95
CA SER A 223 -14.53 -8.85 -27.50
C SER A 223 -13.28 -8.46 -26.73
N CYS A 224 -12.11 -8.62 -27.34
CA CYS A 224 -10.84 -8.15 -26.82
C CYS A 224 -10.56 -6.75 -27.35
N SER A 225 -11.03 -5.76 -26.60
CA SER A 225 -10.97 -4.36 -27.01
C SER A 225 -10.71 -3.45 -25.81
N ASP A 226 -10.03 -2.34 -26.05
CA ASP A 226 -9.92 -1.24 -25.10
C ASP A 226 -10.42 0.08 -25.72
N MET A 227 -10.85 1.01 -24.88
CA MET A 227 -11.38 2.30 -25.28
C MET A 227 -10.84 3.41 -24.37
N LEU A 228 -10.23 4.42 -24.99
CA LEU A 228 -9.71 5.58 -24.29
C LEU A 228 -10.23 6.89 -24.92
N MET A 229 -10.66 7.82 -24.08
CA MET A 229 -11.02 9.17 -24.49
C MET A 229 -9.83 10.12 -24.34
N TYR A 230 -9.41 10.74 -25.44
CA TYR A 230 -8.38 11.76 -25.43
C TYR A 230 -8.99 13.16 -25.31
N THR A 231 -8.63 13.87 -24.24
CA THR A 231 -8.91 15.30 -24.03
C THR A 231 -7.59 16.08 -23.92
N PRO A 232 -7.40 17.18 -24.67
CA PRO A 232 -6.20 18.00 -24.53
C PRO A 232 -6.19 18.72 -23.18
N ILE A 233 -5.28 18.34 -22.29
CA ILE A 233 -5.05 19.02 -21.01
C ILE A 233 -4.08 20.19 -21.27
N VAL A 234 -4.44 21.38 -20.79
CA VAL A 234 -3.53 22.54 -20.70
C VAL A 234 -3.39 22.86 -19.21
N SER A 235 -2.31 22.42 -18.58
CA SER A 235 -2.00 22.76 -17.19
C SER A 235 -1.10 24.01 -17.16
N PRO A 236 -1.48 25.12 -16.52
CA PRO A 236 -0.50 26.08 -15.99
C PRO A 236 0.20 25.48 -14.75
N PRO A 237 1.36 26.04 -14.33
CA PRO A 237 2.11 25.61 -13.15
C PRO A 237 1.41 26.00 -11.84
N SER A 238 1.68 25.21 -10.79
CA SER A 238 1.13 25.25 -9.43
C SER A 238 1.81 26.29 -8.52
N ASP A 239 1.06 27.18 -7.86
CA ASP A 239 1.60 28.15 -6.86
C ASP A 239 0.55 28.62 -5.83
N PRO A 240 0.81 28.51 -4.50
CA PRO A 240 2.00 28.01 -3.77
C PRO A 240 2.13 26.50 -3.55
N HIS A 241 3.36 26.02 -3.29
CA HIS A 241 3.74 24.64 -2.97
C HIS A 241 4.56 24.50 -1.66
N GLY A 242 4.40 23.38 -0.95
CA GLY A 242 5.34 22.96 0.11
C GLY A 242 5.04 21.58 0.70
N PHE A 243 5.92 21.12 1.59
CA PHE A 243 5.78 19.83 2.29
C PHE A 243 5.31 20.00 3.74
N ILE A 244 4.64 18.97 4.27
CA ILE A 244 4.34 18.85 5.70
C ILE A 244 5.40 17.93 6.26
N TYR A 245 6.17 18.41 7.24
CA TYR A 245 7.31 17.65 7.73
C TYR A 245 7.40 17.64 9.24
N CYS A 246 8.11 16.65 9.75
CA CYS A 246 8.45 16.50 11.13
C CYS A 246 9.62 17.40 11.51
N GLU A 247 9.45 18.31 12.48
CA GLU A 247 10.51 19.22 12.88
C GLU A 247 11.68 18.55 13.61
N GLU A 248 11.46 17.36 14.18
CA GLU A 248 12.50 16.60 14.88
C GLU A 248 13.34 15.72 13.94
N THR A 249 12.77 15.24 12.84
CA THR A 249 13.40 14.21 11.97
C THR A 249 13.55 14.60 10.51
N GLY A 250 12.81 15.60 10.02
CA GLY A 250 12.75 15.95 8.61
C GLY A 250 11.85 15.04 7.77
N GLN A 251 11.16 14.07 8.39
CA GLN A 251 10.27 13.14 7.70
C GLN A 251 9.05 13.86 7.15
N ILE A 252 8.64 13.54 5.92
CA ILE A 252 7.38 14.03 5.34
C ILE A 252 6.20 13.29 5.98
N ILE A 253 5.21 14.03 6.49
CA ILE A 253 4.08 13.50 7.25
C ILE A 253 2.82 13.53 6.41
N THR A 254 2.18 12.37 6.25
CA THR A 254 0.95 12.19 5.47
C THR A 254 -0.30 12.19 6.35
N GLY A 255 -1.46 12.45 5.76
CA GLY A 255 -2.78 12.27 6.36
C GLY A 255 -3.45 13.51 6.96
N GLY A 256 -2.82 14.70 6.91
CA GLY A 256 -3.48 15.97 7.24
C GLY A 256 -3.95 16.72 6.00
N THR A 257 -4.59 17.88 6.18
CA THR A 257 -5.09 18.67 5.04
C THR A 257 -4.95 20.18 5.23
N ILE A 258 -4.68 20.90 4.14
CA ILE A 258 -4.74 22.36 4.09
C ILE A 258 -6.16 22.87 3.80
N SER A 259 -6.39 24.11 4.19
CA SER A 259 -7.52 24.93 3.74
C SER A 259 -7.02 26.34 3.47
N VAL A 260 -7.43 26.91 2.33
CA VAL A 260 -7.03 28.24 1.87
C VAL A 260 -8.22 29.19 1.94
N VAL A 261 -8.05 30.33 2.60
CA VAL A 261 -9.05 31.40 2.68
C VAL A 261 -8.61 32.55 1.78
N ALA A 262 -9.43 32.85 0.77
CA ALA A 262 -9.19 33.97 -0.15
C ALA A 262 -9.52 35.34 0.50
N PRO A 263 -8.81 36.41 0.10
CA PRO A 263 -8.99 37.76 0.67
C PRO A 263 -10.31 38.43 0.27
N ASN A 264 -10.84 38.07 -0.90
CA ASN A 264 -11.94 38.78 -1.55
C ASN A 264 -13.01 37.80 -2.04
N MET A 265 -14.28 38.22 -1.99
CA MET A 265 -15.35 37.43 -2.59
C MET A 265 -15.20 37.37 -4.12
N GLY A 266 -15.28 36.17 -4.70
CA GLY A 266 -15.20 35.93 -6.14
C GLY A 266 -13.85 35.39 -6.63
N THR A 267 -12.84 35.30 -5.75
CA THR A 267 -11.59 34.59 -6.03
C THR A 267 -11.83 33.09 -6.13
N VAL A 268 -11.24 32.45 -7.14
CA VAL A 268 -11.33 30.99 -7.36
C VAL A 268 -9.97 30.38 -7.05
N VAL A 269 -9.92 29.54 -6.02
CA VAL A 269 -8.75 28.76 -5.64
C VAL A 269 -9.01 27.29 -5.96
N GLN A 270 -8.04 26.63 -6.59
CA GLN A 270 -8.04 25.19 -6.80
C GLN A 270 -6.91 24.58 -5.97
N ILE A 271 -7.23 23.74 -5.01
CA ILE A 271 -6.22 22.91 -4.32
C ILE A 271 -5.85 21.76 -5.27
N LEU A 272 -4.57 21.61 -5.57
CA LEU A 272 -4.02 20.56 -6.44
C LEU A 272 -3.55 19.36 -5.61
N GLN A 273 -2.84 19.64 -4.53
CA GLN A 273 -2.53 18.68 -3.46
C GLN A 273 -2.94 19.28 -2.13
N ASP A 274 -3.65 18.50 -1.33
CA ASP A 274 -4.26 18.98 -0.09
C ASP A 274 -3.39 18.74 1.14
N GLY A 275 -2.22 18.12 1.04
CA GLY A 275 -1.38 17.75 2.19
C GLY A 275 -1.58 16.32 2.69
N SER A 276 -2.53 15.56 2.13
CA SER A 276 -2.85 14.20 2.60
C SER A 276 -1.77 13.17 2.26
N ASP A 277 -0.97 13.42 1.23
CA ASP A 277 0.23 12.67 0.85
C ASP A 277 1.52 13.30 1.39
N GLY A 278 1.41 14.37 2.20
CA GLY A 278 2.53 15.09 2.78
C GLY A 278 3.06 16.26 1.93
N GLU A 279 2.46 16.49 0.76
CA GLU A 279 2.72 17.65 -0.10
C GLU A 279 1.44 18.46 -0.26
N TYR A 280 1.54 19.77 -0.31
CA TYR A 280 0.40 20.62 -0.64
C TYR A 280 0.77 21.60 -1.74
N SER A 281 -0.22 21.87 -2.58
CA SER A 281 -0.15 22.90 -3.59
C SER A 281 -1.54 23.40 -3.95
N PHE A 282 -1.65 24.67 -4.31
CA PHE A 282 -2.89 25.23 -4.83
C PHE A 282 -2.62 26.24 -5.94
N ASP A 283 -3.67 26.63 -6.65
CA ASP A 283 -3.65 27.61 -7.73
C ASP A 283 -4.73 28.65 -7.53
N VAL A 284 -4.42 29.90 -7.89
CA VAL A 284 -5.41 30.98 -7.97
C VAL A 284 -5.87 31.16 -9.42
N LEU A 285 -6.90 30.39 -9.79
CA LEU A 285 -7.42 30.33 -11.17
C LEU A 285 -8.04 31.65 -11.66
N ALA A 286 -8.61 32.45 -10.75
CA ALA A 286 -9.23 33.72 -11.09
C ALA A 286 -9.32 34.67 -9.87
N GLY A 287 -8.99 35.95 -10.10
CA GLY A 287 -9.05 37.02 -9.09
C GLY A 287 -10.39 37.78 -9.06
N PRO A 288 -10.60 38.64 -8.04
CA PRO A 288 -9.60 39.54 -7.45
C PRO A 288 -8.54 38.85 -6.56
N TYR A 289 -7.30 39.33 -6.68
CA TYR A 289 -6.09 38.84 -6.02
C TYR A 289 -5.86 39.53 -4.64
N GLY A 290 -4.88 39.09 -3.83
CA GLY A 290 -4.54 39.67 -2.52
C GLY A 290 -3.98 38.68 -1.49
N ASP A 291 -4.24 38.92 -0.19
CA ASP A 291 -3.75 38.10 0.94
C ASP A 291 -4.53 36.79 1.15
N PHE A 292 -3.93 35.66 0.79
CA PHE A 292 -4.44 34.32 1.05
C PHE A 292 -3.94 33.79 2.39
N ALA A 293 -4.84 33.25 3.20
CA ALA A 293 -4.48 32.60 4.45
C ALA A 293 -4.52 31.07 4.30
N ILE A 294 -3.41 30.42 4.63
CA ILE A 294 -3.26 28.96 4.64
C ILE A 294 -3.48 28.49 6.08
N THR A 295 -4.33 27.49 6.24
CA THR A 295 -4.51 26.77 7.50
C THR A 295 -4.23 25.30 7.26
N TYR A 296 -3.67 24.61 8.25
CA TYR A 296 -3.40 23.17 8.16
C TYR A 296 -4.02 22.45 9.34
N THR A 297 -4.66 21.32 9.06
CA THR A 297 -5.22 20.41 10.04
C THR A 297 -4.35 19.15 10.10
N PRO A 298 -3.55 18.96 11.17
CA PRO A 298 -2.68 17.79 11.31
C PRO A 298 -3.45 16.47 11.43
N PRO A 299 -2.84 15.33 11.02
CA PRO A 299 -3.36 14.01 11.31
C PRO A 299 -3.34 13.71 12.82
N ALA A 300 -4.09 12.69 13.24
CA ALA A 300 -4.14 12.28 14.64
C ALA A 300 -2.74 11.91 15.17
N GLY A 301 -2.39 12.40 16.37
CA GLY A 301 -1.08 12.19 16.99
C GLY A 301 -0.07 13.31 16.73
N TYR A 302 -0.34 14.21 15.78
CA TYR A 302 0.54 15.35 15.48
C TYR A 302 -0.08 16.68 15.91
N SER A 303 0.76 17.69 16.05
CA SER A 303 0.34 19.07 16.27
C SER A 303 1.25 20.03 15.50
N LEU A 304 0.71 21.16 15.03
CA LEU A 304 1.54 22.22 14.45
C LEU A 304 2.65 22.62 15.43
N SER A 305 3.85 22.85 14.92
CA SER A 305 4.96 23.26 15.76
C SER A 305 4.64 24.52 16.55
N VAL A 306 4.99 24.49 17.84
CA VAL A 306 4.93 25.66 18.73
C VAL A 306 6.30 26.29 18.96
N ALA A 307 7.36 25.62 18.51
CA ALA A 307 8.74 26.12 18.57
C ALA A 307 9.11 26.86 17.28
N HIS A 308 8.77 26.26 16.12
CA HIS A 308 8.96 26.82 14.79
C HIS A 308 7.67 27.51 14.32
N LEU A 309 7.58 28.79 14.66
CA LEU A 309 6.43 29.63 14.34
C LEU A 309 6.52 30.16 12.89
N PRO A 310 5.38 30.39 12.22
CA PRO A 310 5.38 31.00 10.90
C PRO A 310 5.99 32.40 10.93
N GLY A 311 6.52 32.82 9.78
CA GLY A 311 6.98 34.17 9.52
C GLY A 311 5.90 35.20 9.90
N ALA A 312 6.34 36.30 10.51
CA ALA A 312 5.41 37.33 10.96
C ALA A 312 4.82 38.12 9.78
N GLY A 313 3.50 38.18 9.69
CA GLY A 313 2.77 38.97 8.70
C GLY A 313 2.46 38.21 7.41
N THR A 314 2.29 38.95 6.31
CA THR A 314 2.01 38.41 4.97
C THR A 314 3.29 38.47 4.13
N LEU A 315 3.67 37.35 3.52
CA LEU A 315 4.73 37.31 2.50
C LEU A 315 4.17 37.86 1.19
N ASP A 316 4.77 38.92 0.66
CA ASP A 316 4.41 39.53 -0.62
C ASP A 316 5.34 38.99 -1.71
N LEU A 317 4.79 38.26 -2.68
CA LEU A 317 5.57 37.60 -3.73
C LEU A 317 6.04 38.58 -4.82
N GLY A 318 5.23 39.57 -5.20
CA GLY A 318 5.58 40.55 -6.22
C GLY A 318 6.80 41.42 -5.87
N THR A 319 7.12 41.57 -4.59
CA THR A 319 8.34 42.24 -4.11
C THR A 319 9.43 41.27 -3.66
N ALA A 320 9.12 39.98 -3.53
CA ALA A 320 10.08 38.96 -3.15
C ALA A 320 11.07 38.67 -4.28
N ASN A 321 12.33 38.45 -3.89
CA ASN A 321 13.42 37.99 -4.76
C ASN A 321 13.62 38.76 -6.10
N GLY A 322 13.10 39.97 -6.23
CA GLY A 322 13.19 40.76 -7.47
C GLY A 322 12.39 40.20 -8.65
N GLY A 323 11.31 39.46 -8.39
CA GLY A 323 10.42 38.90 -9.42
C GLY A 323 10.86 37.55 -9.99
N ALA A 324 11.76 36.85 -9.29
CA ALA A 324 12.08 35.45 -9.54
C ALA A 324 11.38 34.56 -8.50
N ASP A 325 11.17 33.30 -8.85
CA ASP A 325 10.58 32.29 -7.97
C ASP A 325 11.23 32.29 -6.59
N VAL A 326 10.40 32.05 -5.58
CA VAL A 326 10.77 32.11 -4.17
C VAL A 326 10.80 30.68 -3.64
N THR A 327 11.97 30.21 -3.25
CA THR A 327 12.12 28.94 -2.52
C THR A 327 12.45 29.26 -1.07
N LEU A 328 11.60 28.84 -0.13
CA LEU A 328 11.80 29.14 1.28
C LEU A 328 12.53 28.03 2.04
N GLY A 329 12.22 26.78 1.75
CA GLY A 329 12.73 25.62 2.46
C GLY A 329 13.53 24.66 1.59
N GLN A 330 13.77 23.48 2.16
CA GLN A 330 14.38 22.35 1.48
C GLN A 330 13.33 21.62 0.64
N ASP A 331 13.79 21.00 -0.45
CA ASP A 331 12.96 20.11 -1.25
C ASP A 331 12.91 18.71 -0.63
N GLU A 332 12.13 17.80 -1.21
CA GLU A 332 12.17 16.39 -0.81
C GLU A 332 13.42 15.65 -1.33
N ASN A 333 13.79 14.57 -0.65
CA ASN A 333 14.83 13.67 -1.13
C ASN A 333 14.34 12.83 -2.32
N LEU A 334 15.25 12.14 -3.01
CA LEU A 334 14.91 11.29 -4.17
C LEU A 334 13.86 10.19 -3.89
N ALA A 335 13.61 9.87 -2.62
CA ALA A 335 12.64 8.86 -2.21
C ALA A 335 11.28 9.46 -1.82
N GLY A 336 11.14 10.80 -1.78
CA GLY A 336 9.92 11.51 -1.38
C GLY A 336 9.46 11.21 0.05
N THR A 337 10.40 10.93 0.96
CA THR A 337 10.06 10.52 2.34
C THR A 337 10.60 11.47 3.41
N PHE A 338 11.58 12.30 3.06
CA PHE A 338 12.22 13.27 3.95
C PHE A 338 12.57 14.52 3.17
N LEU A 339 12.71 15.64 3.88
CA LEU A 339 13.37 16.84 3.34
C LEU A 339 14.85 16.53 3.03
N ASP A 340 15.31 16.91 1.84
CA ASP A 340 16.67 16.69 1.39
C ASP A 340 17.67 17.56 2.17
N GLY A 341 18.72 16.91 2.68
CA GLY A 341 19.73 17.58 3.50
C GLY A 341 19.20 18.14 4.83
N PHE A 342 18.09 17.63 5.36
CA PHE A 342 17.53 18.09 6.64
C PHE A 342 18.54 18.04 7.79
N ASN A 343 18.55 19.08 8.61
CA ASN A 343 19.39 19.17 9.80
C ASN A 343 18.59 19.66 11.03
N PRO A 344 18.40 18.80 12.06
CA PRO A 344 17.62 19.16 13.26
C PRO A 344 18.27 20.26 14.11
N ALA A 345 19.52 20.66 13.84
CA ALA A 345 20.17 21.78 14.53
C ALA A 345 19.93 23.14 13.85
N THR A 346 19.57 23.17 12.58
CA THR A 346 19.44 24.41 11.78
C THR A 346 18.10 24.56 11.06
N TYR A 347 17.20 23.58 11.19
CA TYR A 347 15.91 23.54 10.46
C TYR A 347 15.06 24.81 10.51
N MET A 348 15.07 25.55 11.63
CA MET A 348 14.30 26.80 11.75
C MET A 348 14.81 27.91 10.80
N ALA A 349 16.10 27.89 10.50
CA ALA A 349 16.71 28.81 9.54
C ALA A 349 16.65 28.27 8.11
N ASP A 350 16.68 26.95 7.96
CA ASP A 350 16.70 26.28 6.65
C ASP A 350 15.30 26.12 6.03
N ASN A 351 14.23 26.18 6.83
CA ASN A 351 12.84 26.01 6.39
C ASN A 351 11.89 27.10 6.92
N PRO A 352 12.16 28.41 6.72
CA PRO A 352 11.18 29.45 7.00
C PRO A 352 9.88 29.19 6.24
N PHE A 353 8.74 29.52 6.84
CA PHE A 353 7.44 29.34 6.18
C PHE A 353 6.46 30.45 6.56
N TYR A 354 5.43 30.63 5.74
CA TYR A 354 4.38 31.61 5.93
C TYR A 354 3.00 30.96 5.78
N LEU A 355 2.06 31.40 6.61
CA LEU A 355 0.64 31.01 6.52
C LEU A 355 -0.23 32.12 5.95
N SER A 356 0.37 33.25 5.56
CA SER A 356 -0.30 34.36 4.88
C SER A 356 0.59 34.80 3.72
N VAL A 357 0.07 34.73 2.50
CA VAL A 357 0.78 35.08 1.26
C VAL A 357 -0.05 36.05 0.44
N ASN A 358 0.53 37.16 0.01
CA ASN A 358 -0.09 38.08 -0.93
C ASN A 358 0.33 37.65 -2.34
N ILE A 359 -0.66 37.31 -3.15
CA ILE A 359 -0.50 36.86 -4.52
C ILE A 359 -1.22 37.86 -5.41
N GLU A 360 -0.50 38.45 -6.36
CA GLU A 360 -0.99 39.29 -7.45
C GLU A 360 -0.85 38.61 -8.82
N ALA A 361 -1.49 39.18 -9.85
CA ALA A 361 -1.39 38.64 -11.20
C ALA A 361 0.03 38.81 -11.76
N GLY A 362 0.71 37.69 -12.04
CA GLY A 362 2.07 37.70 -12.58
C GLY A 362 3.17 37.75 -11.52
N ASP A 363 2.82 37.50 -10.26
CA ASP A 363 3.79 37.24 -9.20
C ASP A 363 4.60 35.96 -9.50
N PRO A 364 5.84 35.88 -8.97
CA PRO A 364 6.65 34.68 -9.06
C PRO A 364 6.09 33.55 -8.19
N ASP A 365 6.43 32.30 -8.54
CA ASP A 365 5.94 31.12 -7.82
C ASP A 365 6.61 30.97 -6.44
N LEU A 366 5.88 30.40 -5.47
CA LEU A 366 6.37 30.05 -4.14
C LEU A 366 6.53 28.53 -3.98
N TYR A 367 7.78 28.10 -3.80
CA TYR A 367 8.16 26.71 -3.56
C TYR A 367 8.66 26.47 -2.14
N SER A 368 8.48 25.23 -1.68
CA SER A 368 9.02 24.72 -0.41
C SER A 368 8.62 25.56 0.80
N ASN A 369 7.37 26.04 0.85
CA ASN A 369 6.79 26.69 2.03
C ASN A 369 6.42 25.62 3.07
N ASN A 370 7.42 24.96 3.63
CA ASN A 370 7.26 23.72 4.39
C ASN A 370 6.64 23.97 5.78
N ILE A 371 5.57 23.24 6.12
CA ILE A 371 4.85 23.39 7.39
C ILE A 371 5.37 22.37 8.42
N PRO A 372 5.98 22.80 9.53
CA PRO A 372 6.51 21.92 10.56
C PRO A 372 5.43 21.39 11.51
N LEU A 373 5.46 20.08 11.77
CA LEU A 373 4.73 19.41 12.82
C LEU A 373 5.66 19.00 13.96
N SER A 374 5.10 18.95 15.16
CA SER A 374 5.71 18.44 16.38
C SER A 374 5.03 17.14 16.81
N GLY A 375 5.72 16.35 17.63
CA GLY A 375 5.18 15.11 18.21
C GLY A 375 5.49 13.84 17.41
N CYS A 376 6.54 13.85 16.60
CA CYS A 376 6.90 12.72 15.73
C CYS A 376 7.65 11.58 16.44
N CYS A 377 7.53 11.42 17.77
CA CYS A 377 8.09 10.22 18.41
C CYS A 377 7.21 9.02 18.08
N VAL A 378 7.53 8.34 16.97
CA VAL A 378 6.84 7.13 16.54
C VAL A 378 7.67 5.93 17.01
N MET A 379 7.31 5.34 18.14
CA MET A 379 7.69 3.96 18.43
C MET A 379 6.82 3.04 17.58
N GLU A 380 7.43 2.32 16.63
CA GLU A 380 6.72 1.33 15.84
C GLU A 380 6.23 0.16 16.72
N MET A 381 5.14 -0.48 16.29
CA MET A 381 4.61 -1.65 16.99
C MET A 381 5.65 -2.78 17.03
N PRO A 382 5.91 -3.39 18.20
CA PRO A 382 6.84 -4.51 18.32
C PRO A 382 6.32 -5.76 17.60
N ILE A 383 7.23 -6.54 17.04
CA ILE A 383 6.95 -7.93 16.69
C ILE A 383 7.10 -8.76 17.96
N ILE A 384 6.02 -9.37 18.41
CA ILE A 384 5.97 -10.24 19.59
C ILE A 384 5.72 -11.68 19.13
N THR A 385 6.60 -12.60 19.52
CA THR A 385 6.45 -14.03 19.20
C THR A 385 6.43 -14.85 20.49
N ALA A 386 5.45 -15.74 20.64
CA ALA A 386 5.32 -16.62 21.81
C ALA A 386 5.59 -18.09 21.43
N THR A 387 6.19 -18.85 22.35
CA THR A 387 6.53 -20.27 22.20
C THR A 387 6.04 -21.05 23.42
N CYS A 388 5.29 -22.13 23.20
CA CYS A 388 4.82 -23.03 24.27
C CYS A 388 5.93 -24.02 24.69
N ASP A 389 5.97 -24.31 25.99
CA ASP A 389 6.75 -25.38 26.60
C ASP A 389 5.80 -26.23 27.46
N ASN A 390 5.73 -27.53 27.15
CA ASN A 390 4.83 -28.48 27.81
C ASN A 390 5.35 -28.97 29.17
N ASN A 391 6.44 -28.37 29.67
CA ASN A 391 7.08 -28.69 30.94
C ASN A 391 7.47 -30.19 31.08
N GLY A 392 7.59 -30.88 29.94
CA GLY A 392 7.86 -32.31 29.86
C GLY A 392 6.70 -33.22 30.31
N THR A 393 5.47 -32.72 30.38
CA THR A 393 4.27 -33.50 30.75
C THR A 393 3.24 -33.57 29.61
N THR A 394 2.13 -34.27 29.85
CA THR A 394 0.95 -34.30 28.97
C THR A 394 -0.25 -33.60 29.63
N ASP A 395 -0.03 -32.87 30.73
CA ASP A 395 -1.05 -32.13 31.46
C ASP A 395 -1.14 -30.69 30.94
N PRO A 396 -2.19 -30.29 30.19
CA PRO A 396 -2.29 -28.94 29.63
C PRO A 396 -2.39 -27.84 30.70
N THR A 397 -2.58 -28.18 31.97
CA THR A 397 -2.67 -27.19 33.06
C THR A 397 -1.31 -26.70 33.55
N ASP A 398 -0.21 -27.38 33.19
CA ASP A 398 1.15 -26.98 33.57
C ASP A 398 1.98 -26.40 32.42
N ASP A 399 1.38 -26.27 31.22
CA ASP A 399 2.01 -25.64 30.08
C ASP A 399 2.33 -24.16 30.35
N VAL A 400 3.54 -23.76 29.95
CA VAL A 400 4.03 -22.38 30.05
C VAL A 400 4.38 -21.85 28.67
N PHE A 401 4.46 -20.53 28.54
CA PHE A 401 4.98 -19.90 27.34
C PHE A 401 6.12 -18.93 27.65
N PHE A 402 6.96 -18.76 26.64
CA PHE A 402 7.99 -17.73 26.59
C PHE A 402 7.68 -16.80 25.42
N TYR A 403 8.04 -15.52 25.51
CA TYR A 403 7.95 -14.63 24.35
C TYR A 403 9.25 -13.92 24.05
N ARG A 404 9.37 -13.45 22.81
CA ARG A 404 10.45 -12.59 22.32
C ARG A 404 9.87 -11.34 21.71
N ILE A 405 10.61 -10.23 21.83
CA ILE A 405 10.21 -8.93 21.27
C ILE A 405 11.28 -8.48 20.29
N GLN A 406 10.85 -7.98 19.13
CA GLN A 406 11.72 -7.32 18.17
C GLN A 406 11.10 -5.98 17.77
N LEU A 407 11.88 -4.90 17.90
CA LEU A 407 11.50 -3.59 17.37
C LEU A 407 12.00 -3.45 15.91
N PRO A 408 11.12 -3.11 14.95
CA PRO A 408 11.50 -2.96 13.55
C PRO A 408 12.44 -1.75 13.37
N SER A 409 13.50 -1.88 12.56
CA SER A 409 14.52 -0.84 12.39
C SER A 409 14.13 0.20 11.35
N ASN A 410 14.08 1.48 11.71
CA ASN A 410 13.81 2.60 10.80
C ASN A 410 15.02 3.54 10.63
N GLY A 411 16.24 3.02 10.66
CA GLY A 411 17.46 3.80 10.37
C GLY A 411 17.89 4.78 11.47
N ASN A 412 17.10 4.95 12.54
CA ASN A 412 17.49 5.76 13.70
C ASN A 412 18.31 4.90 14.68
N SER A 413 19.63 4.88 14.50
CA SER A 413 20.55 4.17 15.37
C SER A 413 20.71 4.91 16.70
N GLY A 414 19.90 4.59 17.71
CA GLY A 414 20.16 5.12 19.06
C GLY A 414 19.12 4.96 20.15
N LEU A 415 17.89 4.49 19.88
CA LEU A 415 16.89 4.41 20.95
C LEU A 415 17.12 3.18 21.84
N SER A 416 17.17 3.44 23.15
CA SER A 416 17.20 2.43 24.20
C SER A 416 15.83 2.46 24.88
N TYR A 417 15.25 1.30 25.19
CA TYR A 417 13.91 1.21 25.75
C TYR A 417 13.90 0.36 27.03
N SER A 418 12.88 0.58 27.85
CA SER A 418 12.57 -0.24 29.02
C SER A 418 11.20 -0.89 28.84
N ILE A 419 11.08 -2.13 29.33
CA ILE A 419 9.82 -2.90 29.36
C ILE A 419 9.28 -2.87 30.79
N SER A 420 7.98 -2.64 30.93
CA SER A 420 7.26 -2.74 32.21
C SER A 420 5.85 -3.32 31.99
N GLY A 421 5.14 -3.70 33.06
CA GLY A 421 3.77 -4.22 32.99
C GLY A 421 3.60 -5.53 33.75
N ASP A 422 2.84 -6.47 33.16
CA ASP A 422 2.63 -7.81 33.71
C ASP A 422 3.90 -8.69 33.66
N ASP A 423 4.92 -8.26 32.90
CA ASP A 423 6.27 -8.80 32.98
C ASP A 423 6.98 -8.23 34.23
N THR A 424 7.26 -9.12 35.19
CA THR A 424 7.89 -8.75 36.47
C THR A 424 9.42 -8.63 36.39
N GLN A 425 10.03 -8.79 35.21
CA GLN A 425 11.45 -8.46 34.99
C GLN A 425 11.66 -6.93 34.86
N VAL A 426 11.37 -6.21 35.94
CA VAL A 426 11.53 -4.75 36.02
C VAL A 426 13.01 -4.39 35.90
N GLY A 427 13.37 -3.63 34.86
CA GLY A 427 14.61 -2.82 34.83
C GLY A 427 15.76 -3.32 33.99
N LEU A 428 15.55 -4.17 32.98
CA LEU A 428 16.55 -4.35 31.93
C LEU A 428 16.55 -3.11 31.03
N ALA A 429 17.46 -2.17 31.30
CA ALA A 429 17.87 -1.20 30.30
C ALA A 429 18.63 -1.98 29.22
N PHE A 430 18.04 -2.11 28.04
CA PHE A 430 18.75 -2.65 26.88
C PHE A 430 19.64 -1.56 26.33
N ASP A 431 20.85 -1.51 26.87
CA ASP A 431 21.88 -0.60 26.43
C ASP A 431 22.47 -1.14 25.12
N VAL A 432 22.04 -0.61 23.97
CA VAL A 432 22.80 -0.78 22.73
C VAL A 432 23.97 0.20 22.77
N LEU A 433 24.84 0.06 23.77
CA LEU A 433 26.17 0.65 23.70
C LEU A 433 27.01 -0.20 22.73
N ASN A 434 27.28 0.43 21.58
CA ASN A 434 28.44 0.29 20.68
C ASN A 434 28.17 -0.28 19.28
N GLY A 435 28.17 0.61 18.29
CA GLY A 435 28.90 0.46 17.03
C GLY A 435 29.95 1.60 16.93
N PRO A 436 31.14 1.39 16.34
CA PRO A 436 32.28 2.30 16.49
C PRO A 436 32.07 3.63 15.74
N PHE A 437 32.65 4.69 16.32
CA PHE A 437 32.81 6.04 15.75
C PHE A 437 33.47 6.06 14.37
#